data_AF-A0A670ZLX5-F1
#
_entry.id   AF-A0A670ZLX5-F1
#
_cell.length_a   1.000
_cell.length_b   1.000
_cell.length_c   1.000
_cell.angle_alpha   90.00
_cell.angle_beta   90.00
_cell.angle_gamma   90.00
#
_symmetry.space_group_name_H-M   'P 1'
#
loop_
_entity.id
_entity.type
_entity.pdbx_description
1 polymer ?
#
loop_
_entity_poly.entity_id
_entity_poly.type
_entity_poly.pdbx_seq_one_letter_code
_entity_poly.pdbx_strand_id
1 'polypeptide(L)'
;LYSVVLREGVETVYVRDVRGVPNVCGSRYHSYCCPGWKTLPGGNQCIVPICRNSCGDGFCSRPNMCTCSSGQLSPNCGSLGVPSCGMKCLNGGSCTEEACLCQKGYTGSHCGQPICEGGCQNGGRCIGPNRCACVYGFTGPQCERDSMKGTCWLNIQEGRCEVNINGATLKSECCATLGAAWGSPCEPGPSALQPVFLSAPPDVNECDVFPGVCPNGHCVNTAGSFRCECPEGLTLDGSGRTCVGEDWAERSGKSPCSFNPCDDPVREVR
;
A
#
# COMPACT_ATOMS: atom_id res chain seq x y z
N LEU A 1 38.90 7.75 0.34
CA LEU A 1 37.57 7.10 0.17
C LEU A 1 36.83 7.25 1.48
N TYR A 2 35.85 8.16 1.54
CA TYR A 2 35.04 8.43 2.74
C TYR A 2 33.67 7.77 2.54
N SER A 3 33.15 7.12 3.59
CA SER A 3 31.80 6.58 3.58
C SER A 3 31.02 7.25 4.71
N VAL A 4 30.05 8.08 4.33
CA VAL A 4 29.07 8.66 5.26
C VAL A 4 27.95 7.64 5.41
N VAL A 5 27.79 7.06 6.60
CA VAL A 5 26.59 6.28 6.93
C VAL A 5 25.70 7.19 7.76
N LEU A 6 24.65 7.71 7.13
CA LEU A 6 23.58 8.43 7.82
C LEU A 6 22.67 7.40 8.50
N ARG A 7 22.58 7.43 9.83
CA ARG A 7 21.37 6.99 10.54
C ARG A 7 20.82 8.17 11.32
N GLU A 8 19.55 8.47 11.02
CA GLU A 8 18.63 9.41 11.64
C GLU A 8 19.20 10.36 12.71
N GLY A 9 19.43 11.62 12.30
CA GLY A 9 19.24 12.78 13.16
C GLY A 9 20.38 13.25 14.07
N VAL A 10 21.55 12.60 14.08
CA VAL A 10 22.73 13.09 14.84
C VAL A 10 23.99 13.01 13.98
N GLU A 11 24.67 14.14 13.80
CA GLU A 11 25.97 14.23 13.10
C GLU A 11 27.05 13.45 13.86
N THR A 12 27.14 12.15 13.63
CA THR A 12 28.28 11.33 14.07
C THR A 12 29.10 10.92 12.84
N VAL A 13 30.22 11.62 12.63
CA VAL A 13 31.19 11.32 11.57
C VAL A 13 32.08 10.17 12.04
N TYR A 14 31.95 9.00 11.41
CA TYR A 14 32.88 7.90 11.58
C TYR A 14 34.12 8.15 10.72
N VAL A 15 35.24 8.48 11.35
CA VAL A 15 36.54 8.51 10.67
C VAL A 15 37.09 7.08 10.71
N ARG A 16 37.03 6.34 9.60
CA ARG A 16 37.96 5.22 9.41
C ARG A 16 39.35 5.84 9.23
N ASP A 17 40.03 6.11 10.33
CA ASP A 17 41.45 6.45 10.30
C ASP A 17 42.22 5.20 9.82
N VAL A 18 43.28 5.44 9.07
CA VAL A 18 44.13 4.47 8.36
C VAL A 18 44.95 3.59 9.34
N ARG A 19 44.50 3.47 10.59
CA ARG A 19 45.16 2.76 11.70
C ARG A 19 44.27 1.74 12.43
N GLY A 20 43.14 1.34 11.85
CA GLY A 20 42.41 0.12 12.28
C GLY A 20 41.86 0.11 13.71
N VAL A 21 41.77 1.26 14.39
CA VAL A 21 41.24 1.35 15.76
C VAL A 21 39.72 1.61 15.72
N PRO A 22 38.88 0.75 16.33
CA PRO A 22 37.43 0.96 16.37
C PRO A 22 37.02 2.09 17.35
N ASN A 23 35.83 2.67 17.15
CA ASN A 23 35.17 3.62 18.07
C ASN A 23 35.84 5.01 18.25
N VAL A 24 36.43 5.56 17.19
CA VAL A 24 36.92 6.96 17.17
C VAL A 24 35.87 7.87 16.53
N CYS A 25 35.53 8.95 17.23
CA CYS A 25 34.55 9.96 16.83
C CYS A 25 35.18 11.36 16.82
N GLY A 26 34.48 12.33 16.23
CA GLY A 26 34.94 13.71 16.13
C GLY A 26 35.51 14.05 14.76
N SER A 27 36.41 15.03 14.70
CA SER A 27 37.02 15.50 13.46
C SER A 27 38.51 15.15 13.40
N ARG A 28 39.15 15.40 12.25
CA ARG A 28 40.60 15.21 12.08
C ARG A 28 41.44 15.97 13.12
N TYR A 29 40.98 17.16 13.52
CA TYR A 29 41.70 18.06 14.42
C TYR A 29 41.28 17.93 15.88
N HIS A 30 40.14 17.28 16.13
CA HIS A 30 39.64 17.02 17.48
C HIS A 30 38.98 15.64 17.49
N SER A 31 39.82 14.61 17.56
CA SER A 31 39.40 13.23 17.66
C SER A 31 39.31 12.80 19.12
N TYR A 32 38.25 12.05 19.43
CA TYR A 32 38.00 11.53 20.77
C TYR A 32 37.30 10.17 20.67
N CYS A 33 37.25 9.43 21.78
CA CYS A 33 36.52 8.17 21.78
C CYS A 33 35.02 8.42 21.69
N CYS A 34 34.33 7.63 20.87
CA CYS A 34 32.89 7.72 20.75
C CYS A 34 32.19 7.61 22.12
N PRO A 35 31.01 8.22 22.29
CA PRO A 35 30.27 8.16 23.55
C PRO A 35 30.17 6.72 24.10
N GLY A 36 30.54 6.55 25.36
CA GLY A 36 30.57 5.23 26.01
C GLY A 36 31.90 4.47 25.85
N TRP A 37 32.91 5.04 25.21
CA TRP A 37 34.25 4.46 25.09
C TRP A 37 35.31 5.40 25.66
N LYS A 38 36.39 4.81 26.20
CA LYS A 38 37.56 5.53 26.71
C LYS A 38 38.86 4.84 26.25
N THR A 39 39.97 5.53 26.44
CA THR A 39 41.31 4.99 26.17
C THR A 39 41.85 4.19 27.35
N LEU A 40 42.85 3.35 27.08
CA LEU A 40 43.73 2.81 28.11
C LEU A 40 44.62 3.93 28.69
N PRO A 41 45.03 3.85 29.97
CA PRO A 41 45.99 4.79 30.54
C PRO A 41 47.28 4.84 29.71
N GLY A 42 47.63 6.01 29.18
CA GLY A 42 48.82 6.21 28.32
C GLY A 42 48.65 5.77 26.86
N GLY A 43 47.47 5.32 26.44
CA GLY A 43 47.16 4.90 25.07
C GLY A 43 46.15 5.81 24.37
N ASN A 44 46.08 5.67 23.03
CA ASN A 44 45.16 6.42 22.17
C ASN A 44 44.10 5.51 21.51
N GLN A 45 43.92 4.29 22.01
CA GLN A 45 42.99 3.31 21.46
C GLN A 45 41.65 3.31 22.21
N CYS A 46 40.55 3.53 21.49
CA CYS A 46 39.19 3.61 22.03
C CYS A 46 38.53 2.24 22.19
N ILE A 47 39.18 1.36 22.95
CA ILE A 47 38.78 -0.04 23.11
C ILE A 47 38.20 -0.35 24.49
N VAL A 48 38.19 0.60 25.42
CA VAL A 48 37.68 0.38 26.77
C VAL A 48 36.24 0.90 26.86
N PRO A 49 35.22 0.03 26.98
CA PRO A 49 33.84 0.47 27.15
C PRO A 49 33.61 1.03 28.56
N ILE A 50 32.62 1.91 28.67
CA ILE A 50 32.19 2.53 29.93
C ILE A 50 30.87 1.89 30.35
N CYS A 51 30.84 1.24 31.50
CA CYS A 51 29.63 0.71 32.11
C CYS A 51 29.20 1.58 33.30
N ARG A 52 27.91 1.95 33.35
CA ARG A 52 27.32 2.72 34.47
C ARG A 52 27.29 1.92 35.77
N ASN A 53 27.11 0.60 35.69
CA ASN A 53 27.09 -0.31 36.83
C ASN A 53 28.32 -1.21 36.83
N SER A 54 28.74 -1.65 38.02
CA SER A 54 29.76 -2.68 38.16
C SER A 54 29.23 -4.01 37.63
N CYS A 55 30.04 -4.69 36.81
CA CYS A 55 29.65 -5.95 36.16
C CYS A 55 29.73 -7.18 37.07
N GLY A 56 29.99 -7.03 38.37
CA GLY A 56 30.09 -8.17 39.30
C GLY A 56 31.11 -9.22 38.85
N ASP A 57 30.65 -10.45 38.63
CA ASP A 57 31.44 -11.58 38.14
C ASP A 57 31.80 -11.50 36.64
N GLY A 58 31.19 -10.57 35.91
CA GLY A 58 31.46 -10.32 34.50
C GLY A 58 32.44 -9.18 34.22
N PHE A 59 32.64 -8.89 32.94
CA PHE A 59 33.44 -7.74 32.48
C PHE A 59 32.64 -6.81 31.57
N CYS A 60 32.97 -5.52 31.59
CA CYS A 60 32.35 -4.53 30.70
C CYS A 60 32.83 -4.78 29.27
N SER A 61 31.94 -5.21 28.38
CA SER A 61 32.30 -5.57 26.99
C SER A 61 31.78 -4.57 25.97
N ARG A 62 30.75 -3.78 26.33
CA ARG A 62 30.19 -2.70 25.52
C ARG A 62 29.68 -1.57 26.42
N PRO A 63 29.45 -0.36 25.89
CA PRO A 63 28.89 0.74 26.67
C PRO A 63 27.60 0.29 27.40
N ASN A 64 27.58 0.43 28.73
CA ASN A 64 26.49 0.01 29.62
C ASN A 64 26.08 -1.47 29.53
N MET A 65 26.96 -2.36 29.07
CA MET A 65 26.67 -3.78 28.93
C MET A 65 27.87 -4.64 29.38
N CYS A 66 27.59 -5.56 30.28
CA CYS A 66 28.51 -6.54 30.82
C CYS A 66 28.37 -7.88 30.10
N THR A 67 29.49 -8.56 29.85
CA THR A 67 29.52 -9.99 29.56
C THR A 67 29.73 -10.73 30.87
N CYS A 68 28.75 -11.53 31.27
CA CYS A 68 28.77 -12.32 32.51
C CYS A 68 29.59 -13.60 32.35
N SER A 69 29.96 -14.24 33.47
CA SER A 69 30.71 -15.52 33.43
C SER A 69 29.98 -16.63 32.67
N SER A 70 28.64 -16.55 32.60
CA SER A 70 27.77 -17.43 31.81
C SER A 70 27.82 -17.18 30.30
N GLY A 71 28.48 -16.12 29.84
CA GLY A 71 28.48 -15.67 28.45
C GLY A 71 27.30 -14.76 28.06
N GLN A 72 26.34 -14.51 28.97
CA GLN A 72 25.22 -13.62 28.74
C GLN A 72 25.63 -12.14 28.74
N LEU A 73 25.00 -11.34 27.87
CA LEU A 73 25.12 -9.88 27.88
C LEU A 73 24.01 -9.25 28.74
N SER A 74 24.37 -8.47 29.76
CA SER A 74 23.42 -7.84 30.71
C SER A 74 23.95 -6.51 31.25
N PRO A 75 23.12 -5.55 31.71
CA PRO A 75 23.59 -4.33 32.37
C PRO A 75 24.36 -4.55 33.69
N ASN A 76 24.22 -5.71 34.33
CA ASN A 76 24.98 -6.16 35.50
C ASN A 76 25.05 -7.70 35.53
N CYS A 77 26.09 -8.25 36.16
CA CYS A 77 26.20 -9.67 36.48
C CYS A 77 26.28 -9.80 38.00
N GLY A 78 25.59 -10.80 38.56
CA GLY A 78 25.48 -10.96 40.02
C GLY A 78 24.07 -10.85 40.60
N SER A 79 23.01 -10.92 39.79
CA SER A 79 21.69 -11.25 40.32
C SER A 79 21.39 -12.74 40.08
N LEU A 80 21.70 -13.56 41.09
CA LEU A 80 20.90 -14.74 41.40
C LEU A 80 19.50 -14.22 41.75
N GLY A 81 18.67 -14.03 40.72
CA GLY A 81 17.34 -13.46 40.87
C GLY A 81 16.97 -12.54 39.72
N VAL A 82 16.56 -13.14 38.62
CA VAL A 82 15.23 -12.78 38.11
C VAL A 82 14.48 -14.11 37.93
N PRO A 83 13.31 -14.34 38.56
CA PRO A 83 12.36 -15.31 38.03
C PRO A 83 11.70 -14.74 36.77
N SER A 84 12.44 -13.96 35.97
CA SER A 84 12.08 -13.69 34.59
C SER A 84 12.67 -14.85 33.84
N CYS A 85 11.88 -15.92 33.77
CA CYS A 85 11.66 -16.63 32.54
C CYS A 85 12.64 -16.22 31.44
N GLY A 86 13.56 -17.11 31.09
CA GLY A 86 14.69 -16.86 30.17
C GLY A 86 14.30 -16.45 28.74
N MET A 87 13.04 -16.11 28.51
CA MET A 87 12.39 -15.76 27.26
C MET A 87 11.38 -14.63 27.47
N LYS A 88 11.36 -13.68 26.54
CA LYS A 88 10.47 -12.52 26.60
C LYS A 88 9.11 -12.87 26.01
N CYS A 89 8.04 -12.71 26.78
CA CYS A 89 6.67 -12.84 26.26
C CYS A 89 6.20 -11.52 25.61
N LEU A 90 5.59 -11.62 24.43
CA LEU A 90 5.02 -10.51 23.67
C LEU A 90 3.49 -10.47 23.84
N ASN A 91 2.87 -9.39 23.36
CA ASN A 91 1.40 -9.25 23.23
C ASN A 91 0.63 -9.53 24.53
N GLY A 92 1.18 -9.12 25.68
CA GLY A 92 0.54 -9.29 27.00
C GLY A 92 0.62 -10.72 27.56
N GLY A 93 1.44 -11.59 26.99
CA GLY A 93 1.72 -12.92 27.55
C GLY A 93 2.36 -12.82 28.93
N SER A 94 1.92 -13.68 29.85
CA SER A 94 2.48 -13.78 31.20
C SER A 94 3.52 -14.89 31.22
N CYS A 95 4.71 -14.64 31.79
CA CYS A 95 5.68 -15.72 31.88
C CYS A 95 5.61 -16.50 33.20
N THR A 96 5.66 -17.82 33.08
CA THR A 96 5.72 -18.76 34.19
C THR A 96 6.93 -19.68 33.99
N GLU A 97 7.90 -19.59 34.91
CA GLU A 97 9.13 -20.41 35.05
C GLU A 97 9.97 -20.60 33.75
N GLU A 98 9.46 -21.24 32.70
CA GLU A 98 10.13 -21.44 31.40
C GLU A 98 9.22 -21.33 30.16
N ALA A 99 7.96 -20.90 30.30
CA ALA A 99 7.04 -20.78 29.19
C ALA A 99 6.15 -19.53 29.27
N CYS A 100 5.83 -18.97 28.10
CA CYS A 100 4.88 -17.87 27.99
C CYS A 100 3.44 -18.40 27.91
N LEU A 101 2.61 -17.98 28.88
CA LEU A 101 1.16 -18.13 28.80
C LEU A 101 0.59 -17.03 27.90
N CYS A 102 0.13 -17.41 26.72
CA CYS A 102 -0.37 -16.47 25.73
C CYS A 102 -1.78 -16.00 26.02
N GLN A 103 -2.02 -14.71 25.74
CA GLN A 103 -3.36 -14.15 25.72
C GLN A 103 -4.18 -14.77 24.60
N LYS A 104 -5.51 -14.76 24.75
CA LYS A 104 -6.43 -15.30 23.75
C LYS A 104 -6.15 -14.69 22.37
N GLY A 105 -6.01 -15.54 21.36
CA GLY A 105 -5.73 -15.12 19.99
C GLY A 105 -4.24 -14.99 19.64
N TYR A 106 -3.34 -15.39 20.54
CA TYR A 106 -1.89 -15.47 20.26
C TYR A 106 -1.34 -16.86 20.59
N THR A 107 -0.28 -17.25 19.89
CA THR A 107 0.40 -18.54 20.01
C THR A 107 1.92 -18.40 19.82
N GLY A 108 2.63 -19.52 19.94
CA GLY A 108 4.09 -19.62 19.85
C GLY A 108 4.79 -19.43 21.20
N SER A 109 6.06 -19.80 21.26
CA SER A 109 6.87 -19.84 22.49
C SER A 109 7.00 -18.51 23.23
N HIS A 110 6.82 -17.40 22.52
CA HIS A 110 6.91 -16.04 23.02
C HIS A 110 5.64 -15.22 22.75
N CYS A 111 4.53 -15.88 22.41
CA CYS A 111 3.23 -15.24 22.12
C CYS A 111 3.27 -14.17 21.02
N GLY A 112 4.21 -14.29 20.08
CA GLY A 112 4.38 -13.35 18.98
C GLY A 112 3.46 -13.61 17.78
N GLN A 113 2.93 -14.83 17.65
CA GLN A 113 2.16 -15.23 16.48
C GLN A 113 0.66 -15.05 16.74
N PRO A 114 -0.05 -14.20 15.98
CA PRO A 114 -1.50 -14.06 16.10
C PRO A 114 -2.23 -15.26 15.48
N ILE A 115 -3.42 -15.55 16.00
CA ILE A 115 -4.33 -16.59 15.51
C ILE A 115 -5.45 -15.92 14.71
N CYS A 116 -5.64 -16.36 13.47
CA CYS A 116 -6.77 -15.98 12.62
C CYS A 116 -7.65 -17.22 12.39
N GLU A 117 -8.79 -17.29 13.07
CA GLU A 117 -9.81 -18.34 12.92
C GLU A 117 -10.40 -18.27 11.51
N GLY A 118 -10.29 -19.36 10.74
CA GLY A 118 -10.64 -19.40 9.31
C GLY A 118 -9.52 -18.93 8.38
N GLY A 119 -8.40 -18.43 8.92
CA GLY A 119 -7.27 -17.96 8.14
C GLY A 119 -7.51 -16.63 7.42
N CYS A 120 -6.51 -16.20 6.66
CA CYS A 120 -6.60 -15.05 5.76
C CYS A 120 -6.60 -15.55 4.33
N GLN A 121 -7.59 -15.14 3.54
CA GLN A 121 -7.77 -15.55 2.15
C GLN A 121 -6.88 -14.73 1.20
N ASN A 122 -6.79 -15.16 -0.06
CA ASN A 122 -6.12 -14.43 -1.14
C ASN A 122 -4.68 -13.98 -0.81
N GLY A 123 -3.93 -14.82 -0.09
CA GLY A 123 -2.55 -14.52 0.31
C GLY A 123 -2.40 -13.49 1.44
N GLY A 124 -3.50 -13.12 2.11
CA GLY A 124 -3.46 -12.23 3.26
C GLY A 124 -2.61 -12.79 4.42
N ARG A 125 -2.04 -11.90 5.23
CA ARG A 125 -1.19 -12.25 6.38
C ARG A 125 -1.88 -11.89 7.69
N CYS A 126 -1.89 -12.83 8.64
CA CYS A 126 -2.41 -12.57 9.98
C CYS A 126 -1.49 -11.58 10.72
N ILE A 127 -2.02 -10.42 11.11
CA ILE A 127 -1.28 -9.35 11.81
C ILE A 127 -1.76 -9.13 13.25
N GLY A 128 -2.89 -9.73 13.61
CA GLY A 128 -3.47 -9.70 14.95
C GLY A 128 -4.57 -10.76 15.10
N PRO A 129 -5.10 -10.98 16.30
CA PRO A 129 -6.19 -11.92 16.54
C PRO A 129 -7.36 -11.67 15.60
N ASN A 130 -7.69 -12.65 14.76
CA ASN A 130 -8.74 -12.56 13.72
C ASN A 130 -8.63 -11.30 12.83
N ARG A 131 -7.40 -10.79 12.62
CA ARG A 131 -7.14 -9.60 11.81
C ARG A 131 -6.12 -9.88 10.73
N CYS A 132 -6.55 -9.74 9.49
CA CYS A 132 -5.73 -9.95 8.30
C CYS A 132 -5.24 -8.63 7.71
N ALA A 133 -3.97 -8.61 7.28
CA ALA A 133 -3.46 -7.64 6.32
C ALA A 133 -3.62 -8.24 4.92
N CYS A 134 -4.35 -7.54 4.07
CA CYS A 134 -4.66 -8.02 2.73
C CYS A 134 -3.58 -7.65 1.72
N VAL A 135 -3.39 -8.52 0.74
CA VAL A 135 -2.63 -8.21 -0.46
C VAL A 135 -3.37 -7.10 -1.23
N TYR A 136 -2.63 -6.28 -1.97
CA TYR A 136 -3.21 -5.22 -2.79
C TYR A 136 -4.33 -5.76 -3.68
N GLY A 137 -5.48 -5.11 -3.67
CA GLY A 137 -6.65 -5.58 -4.39
C GLY A 137 -7.58 -6.48 -3.61
N PHE A 138 -7.33 -6.75 -2.32
CA PHE A 138 -8.28 -7.47 -1.47
C PHE A 138 -8.63 -6.66 -0.21
N THR A 139 -9.85 -6.84 0.26
CA THR A 139 -10.41 -6.17 1.44
C THR A 139 -11.35 -7.11 2.18
N GLY A 140 -11.83 -6.70 3.35
CA GLY A 140 -12.60 -7.53 4.28
C GLY A 140 -11.79 -8.03 5.47
N PRO A 141 -12.46 -8.49 6.54
CA PRO A 141 -11.82 -9.01 7.75
C PRO A 141 -10.87 -10.19 7.47
N GLN A 142 -11.15 -11.00 6.46
CA GLN A 142 -10.35 -12.15 6.05
C GLN A 142 -9.76 -12.00 4.65
N CYS A 143 -9.81 -10.81 4.04
CA CYS A 143 -9.35 -10.56 2.67
C CYS A 143 -10.15 -11.34 1.60
N GLU A 144 -11.42 -11.58 1.89
CA GLU A 144 -12.33 -12.36 1.05
C GLU A 144 -12.98 -11.56 -0.09
N ARG A 145 -12.94 -10.22 -0.02
CA ARG A 145 -13.54 -9.34 -1.03
C ARG A 145 -12.48 -8.80 -1.97
N ASP A 146 -12.74 -8.90 -3.27
CA ASP A 146 -11.93 -8.24 -4.29
C ASP A 146 -12.17 -6.72 -4.25
N SER A 147 -11.09 -5.95 -4.30
CA SER A 147 -11.04 -4.50 -4.36
C SER A 147 -10.02 -4.01 -5.39
N MET A 148 -9.61 -4.89 -6.31
CA MET A 148 -8.78 -4.48 -7.43
C MET A 148 -9.55 -3.45 -8.25
N LYS A 149 -8.83 -2.37 -8.55
CA LYS A 149 -9.30 -1.31 -9.42
C LYS A 149 -8.60 -1.46 -10.75
N GLY A 150 -9.39 -1.41 -11.82
CA GLY A 150 -8.93 -1.66 -13.18
C GLY A 150 -9.60 -0.72 -14.16
N THR A 151 -9.21 -0.84 -15.42
CA THR A 151 -9.85 -0.11 -16.52
C THR A 151 -11.19 -0.75 -16.86
N CYS A 152 -12.23 0.06 -16.96
CA CYS A 152 -13.53 -0.36 -17.45
C CYS A 152 -13.66 -0.09 -18.96
N TRP A 153 -14.03 -1.12 -19.70
CA TRP A 153 -14.16 -1.08 -21.15
C TRP A 153 -15.63 -1.20 -21.54
N LEU A 154 -16.10 -0.27 -22.38
CA LEU A 154 -17.49 -0.25 -22.82
C LEU A 154 -17.79 -1.42 -23.77
N ASN A 155 -16.86 -1.75 -24.67
CA ASN A 155 -17.09 -2.72 -25.74
C ASN A 155 -15.95 -3.74 -25.85
N ILE A 156 -16.27 -4.94 -26.32
CA ILE A 156 -15.31 -5.94 -26.80
C ILE A 156 -15.59 -6.16 -28.29
N GLN A 157 -14.61 -5.88 -29.15
CA GLN A 157 -14.67 -6.20 -30.58
C GLN A 157 -13.59 -7.21 -30.89
N GLU A 158 -13.90 -8.33 -31.56
CA GLU A 158 -12.90 -9.33 -32.00
C GLU A 158 -11.85 -9.75 -30.94
N GLY A 159 -12.26 -9.81 -29.66
CA GLY A 159 -11.36 -10.18 -28.54
C GLY A 159 -10.45 -9.06 -28.03
N ARG A 160 -10.57 -7.83 -28.56
CA ARG A 160 -9.93 -6.61 -28.06
C ARG A 160 -10.94 -5.69 -27.40
N CYS A 161 -10.54 -5.09 -26.28
CA CYS A 161 -11.38 -4.16 -25.57
C CYS A 161 -11.22 -2.74 -26.11
N GLU A 162 -12.34 -2.07 -26.32
CA GLU A 162 -12.41 -0.75 -26.94
C GLU A 162 -13.25 0.20 -26.10
N VAL A 163 -12.89 1.48 -26.19
CA VAL A 163 -13.54 2.59 -25.46
C VAL A 163 -13.40 2.43 -23.93
N ASN A 164 -12.32 3.00 -23.41
CA ASN A 164 -12.12 3.15 -21.97
C ASN A 164 -13.08 4.21 -21.42
N ILE A 165 -14.01 3.80 -20.56
CA ILE A 165 -14.99 4.71 -19.95
C ILE A 165 -14.58 5.18 -18.56
N ASN A 166 -13.74 4.43 -17.84
CA ASN A 166 -13.06 4.93 -16.65
C ASN A 166 -11.86 4.04 -16.27
N GLY A 167 -10.81 4.66 -15.73
CA GLY A 167 -9.71 3.98 -15.06
C GLY A 167 -9.91 3.97 -13.55
N ALA A 168 -9.79 2.80 -12.93
CA ALA A 168 -9.86 2.56 -11.49
C ALA A 168 -11.27 2.31 -10.90
N THR A 169 -12.12 1.60 -11.63
CA THR A 169 -13.39 1.05 -11.10
C THR A 169 -13.17 -0.38 -10.61
N LEU A 170 -14.02 -0.86 -9.71
CA LEU A 170 -14.08 -2.29 -9.38
C LEU A 170 -14.67 -3.09 -10.56
N LYS A 171 -14.34 -4.39 -10.65
CA LYS A 171 -14.93 -5.28 -11.66
C LYS A 171 -16.45 -5.36 -11.53
N SER A 172 -16.95 -5.44 -10.30
CA SER A 172 -18.38 -5.44 -10.00
C SER A 172 -19.06 -4.12 -10.40
N GLU A 173 -18.44 -2.98 -10.13
CA GLU A 173 -18.98 -1.66 -10.51
C GLU A 173 -19.00 -1.46 -12.02
N CYS A 174 -17.90 -1.85 -12.68
CA CYS A 174 -17.77 -1.76 -14.13
C CYS A 174 -18.86 -2.59 -14.84
N CYS A 175 -18.97 -3.87 -14.46
CA CYS A 175 -19.85 -4.81 -15.14
C CYS A 175 -21.28 -4.80 -14.60
N ALA A 176 -21.59 -4.08 -13.53
CA ALA A 176 -22.97 -3.97 -13.06
C ALA A 176 -23.88 -3.24 -14.06
N THR A 177 -23.33 -2.27 -14.81
CA THR A 177 -24.13 -1.30 -15.56
C THR A 177 -23.67 -1.16 -17.02
N LEU A 178 -22.50 -0.54 -17.27
CA LEU A 178 -22.06 -0.14 -18.61
C LEU A 178 -20.93 -0.98 -19.22
N GLY A 179 -20.05 -1.53 -18.39
CA GLY A 179 -18.80 -2.14 -18.85
C GLY A 179 -18.98 -3.56 -19.38
N ALA A 180 -18.56 -3.81 -20.62
CA ALA A 180 -18.49 -5.14 -21.21
C ALA A 180 -17.28 -5.95 -20.72
N ALA A 181 -16.17 -5.28 -20.38
CA ALA A 181 -14.97 -5.92 -19.85
C ALA A 181 -14.24 -5.05 -18.83
N TRP A 182 -13.39 -5.69 -18.02
CA TRP A 182 -12.65 -5.04 -16.96
C TRP A 182 -11.18 -5.50 -16.91
N GLY A 183 -10.27 -4.58 -16.63
CA GLY A 183 -8.85 -4.86 -16.38
C GLY A 183 -7.97 -4.91 -17.63
N SER A 184 -6.73 -5.39 -17.41
CA SER A 184 -5.71 -5.62 -18.44
C SER A 184 -4.82 -6.81 -18.00
N PRO A 185 -4.89 -7.99 -18.64
CA PRO A 185 -5.71 -8.32 -19.82
C PRO A 185 -7.20 -8.17 -19.54
N CYS A 186 -7.97 -7.74 -20.54
CA CYS A 186 -9.36 -7.40 -20.32
C CYS A 186 -10.22 -8.66 -20.21
N GLU A 187 -10.88 -8.81 -19.07
CA GLU A 187 -11.73 -9.95 -18.78
C GLU A 187 -13.20 -9.57 -19.05
N PRO A 188 -13.95 -10.37 -19.82
CA PRO A 188 -15.39 -10.14 -20.00
C PRO A 188 -16.14 -10.12 -18.66
N GLY A 189 -17.09 -9.21 -18.54
CA GLY A 189 -17.94 -9.06 -17.36
C GLY A 189 -19.02 -10.14 -17.23
N PRO A 190 -19.50 -10.42 -16.00
CA PRO A 190 -20.60 -11.36 -15.78
C PRO A 190 -21.96 -10.94 -16.40
N SER A 191 -22.09 -9.72 -16.92
CA SER A 191 -23.31 -9.21 -17.57
C SER A 191 -23.65 -9.90 -18.90
N ALA A 192 -22.76 -10.74 -19.43
CA ALA A 192 -23.03 -11.59 -20.59
C ALA A 192 -23.75 -12.91 -20.23
N LEU A 193 -23.78 -13.32 -18.96
CA LEU A 193 -24.29 -14.63 -18.55
C LEU A 193 -24.93 -14.58 -17.15
N GLN A 194 -26.26 -14.36 -17.14
CA GLN A 194 -27.28 -15.01 -16.29
C GLN A 194 -28.19 -14.07 -15.47
N PRO A 195 -29.52 -14.24 -15.58
CA PRO A 195 -30.46 -13.95 -14.50
C PRO A 195 -30.55 -15.20 -13.61
N VAL A 196 -30.22 -15.13 -12.31
CA VAL A 196 -30.73 -16.05 -11.25
C VAL A 196 -30.06 -15.76 -9.88
N PHE A 197 -30.90 -15.40 -8.91
CA PHE A 197 -30.81 -15.69 -7.47
C PHE A 197 -29.55 -15.27 -6.70
N LEU A 198 -29.54 -14.03 -6.24
CA LEU A 198 -29.19 -13.57 -4.87
C LEU A 198 -29.33 -12.04 -4.93
N SER A 199 -29.80 -11.42 -3.85
CA SER A 199 -30.07 -9.97 -3.71
C SER A 199 -29.41 -9.12 -4.81
N ALA A 200 -30.23 -8.43 -5.62
CA ALA A 200 -29.72 -7.51 -6.63
C ALA A 200 -28.54 -6.72 -6.02
N PRO A 201 -27.35 -6.72 -6.66
CA PRO A 201 -26.19 -6.03 -6.11
C PRO A 201 -26.61 -4.61 -5.71
N PRO A 202 -26.05 -4.07 -4.61
CA PRO A 202 -26.35 -2.71 -4.22
C PRO A 202 -26.18 -1.79 -5.43
N ASP A 203 -27.16 -0.91 -5.62
CA ASP A 203 -27.18 0.04 -6.72
C ASP A 203 -25.85 0.79 -6.82
N VAL A 204 -25.27 0.85 -8.01
CA VAL A 204 -24.00 1.51 -8.26
C VAL A 204 -24.31 2.88 -8.82
N ASN A 205 -23.94 3.95 -8.11
CA ASN A 205 -24.15 5.30 -8.63
C ASN A 205 -23.21 5.57 -9.81
N GLU A 206 -23.71 5.41 -11.04
CA GLU A 206 -22.92 5.60 -12.25
C GLU A 206 -22.49 7.05 -12.44
N CYS A 207 -23.21 8.01 -11.87
CA CYS A 207 -22.85 9.41 -11.94
C CYS A 207 -21.58 9.73 -11.13
N ASP A 208 -21.33 8.97 -10.04
CA ASP A 208 -20.12 9.09 -9.23
C ASP A 208 -18.98 8.23 -9.80
N VAL A 209 -19.32 7.02 -10.26
CA VAL A 209 -18.35 6.04 -10.74
C VAL A 209 -17.86 6.35 -12.15
N PHE A 210 -18.67 6.98 -13.01
CA PHE A 210 -18.33 7.29 -14.41
C PHE A 210 -18.50 8.80 -14.68
N PRO A 211 -17.53 9.63 -14.27
CA PRO A 211 -17.58 11.06 -14.56
C PRO A 211 -17.57 11.29 -16.09
N GLY A 212 -18.62 11.93 -16.60
CA GLY A 212 -18.81 12.15 -18.04
C GLY A 212 -19.67 11.11 -18.76
N VAL A 213 -20.36 10.24 -18.02
CA VAL A 213 -21.29 9.24 -18.58
C VAL A 213 -22.44 9.83 -19.39
N CYS A 214 -22.80 11.09 -19.12
CA CYS A 214 -23.78 11.89 -19.87
C CYS A 214 -23.07 13.06 -20.58
N PRO A 215 -22.53 12.87 -21.79
CA PRO A 215 -21.93 13.96 -22.54
C PRO A 215 -22.93 15.10 -22.79
N ASN A 216 -22.55 16.33 -22.43
CA ASN A 216 -23.38 17.53 -22.52
C ASN A 216 -24.70 17.51 -21.70
N GLY A 217 -24.83 16.58 -20.74
CA GLY A 217 -26.03 16.42 -19.91
C GLY A 217 -25.73 16.33 -18.42
N HIS A 218 -26.80 16.32 -17.62
CA HIS A 218 -26.75 16.04 -16.19
C HIS A 218 -27.07 14.56 -15.93
N CYS A 219 -26.21 13.87 -15.19
CA CYS A 219 -26.45 12.48 -14.81
C CYS A 219 -27.32 12.40 -13.55
N VAL A 220 -28.35 11.56 -13.58
CA VAL A 220 -29.21 11.26 -12.43
C VAL A 220 -29.21 9.76 -12.15
N ASN A 221 -28.75 9.37 -10.96
CA ASN A 221 -28.73 7.99 -10.50
C ASN A 221 -30.14 7.43 -10.29
N THR A 222 -30.38 6.18 -10.65
CA THR A 222 -31.65 5.47 -10.44
C THR A 222 -31.40 4.05 -9.95
N ALA A 223 -32.37 3.40 -9.30
CA ALA A 223 -32.15 2.04 -8.82
C ALA A 223 -31.94 1.06 -9.98
N GLY A 224 -30.72 0.52 -10.09
CA GLY A 224 -30.28 -0.43 -11.11
C GLY A 224 -29.80 0.20 -12.42
N SER A 225 -29.76 1.54 -12.55
CA SER A 225 -29.31 2.24 -13.76
C SER A 225 -29.12 3.75 -13.53
N PHE A 226 -28.89 4.53 -14.58
CA PHE A 226 -28.90 5.99 -14.55
C PHE A 226 -29.65 6.55 -15.75
N ARG A 227 -30.00 7.84 -15.69
CA ARG A 227 -30.51 8.59 -16.85
C ARG A 227 -29.78 9.90 -17.03
N CYS A 228 -29.70 10.35 -18.28
CA CYS A 228 -29.16 11.66 -18.63
C CYS A 228 -30.29 12.65 -18.85
N GLU A 229 -30.24 13.78 -18.17
CA GLU A 229 -31.17 14.90 -18.33
C GLU A 229 -30.47 16.02 -19.11
N CYS A 230 -31.05 16.43 -20.24
CA CYS A 230 -30.48 17.45 -21.11
C CYS A 230 -30.91 18.86 -20.69
N PRO A 231 -30.02 19.86 -20.76
CA PRO A 231 -30.39 21.27 -20.64
C PRO A 231 -31.37 21.71 -21.74
N GLU A 232 -32.06 22.83 -21.53
CA GLU A 232 -32.99 23.39 -22.53
C GLU A 232 -32.31 23.58 -23.91
N GLY A 233 -33.00 23.15 -24.98
CA GLY A 233 -32.49 23.22 -26.35
C GLY A 233 -31.65 22.03 -26.81
N LEU A 234 -31.43 21.02 -25.96
CA LEU A 234 -30.78 19.75 -26.33
C LEU A 234 -31.71 18.56 -26.12
N THR A 235 -31.56 17.54 -26.95
CA THR A 235 -32.28 16.26 -26.87
C THR A 235 -31.30 15.11 -26.80
N LEU A 236 -31.70 13.98 -26.21
CA LEU A 236 -30.88 12.78 -26.18
C LEU A 236 -30.72 12.19 -27.59
N ASP A 237 -29.51 11.72 -27.89
CA ASP A 237 -29.20 10.97 -29.11
C ASP A 237 -29.82 9.56 -29.11
N GLY A 238 -29.65 8.81 -30.20
CA GLY A 238 -30.13 7.43 -30.31
C GLY A 238 -29.54 6.46 -29.29
N SER A 239 -28.46 6.84 -28.59
CA SER A 239 -27.88 6.07 -27.49
C SER A 239 -28.53 6.36 -26.13
N GLY A 240 -29.35 7.42 -26.02
CA GLY A 240 -29.99 7.85 -24.78
C GLY A 240 -29.03 8.47 -23.76
N ARG A 241 -27.80 8.84 -24.17
CA ARG A 241 -26.74 9.31 -23.26
C ARG A 241 -26.16 10.66 -23.62
N THR A 242 -26.07 10.97 -24.91
CA THR A 242 -25.45 12.21 -25.38
C THR A 242 -26.54 13.25 -25.62
N CYS A 243 -26.43 14.41 -24.98
CA CYS A 243 -27.27 15.54 -25.31
C CYS A 243 -26.74 16.23 -26.57
N VAL A 244 -27.57 16.27 -27.61
CA VAL A 244 -27.29 16.91 -28.90
C VAL A 244 -28.30 18.03 -29.15
N GLY A 245 -27.84 19.19 -29.61
CA GLY A 245 -28.70 20.31 -29.97
C GLY A 245 -29.30 20.16 -31.37
N GLU A 246 -30.33 20.95 -31.66
CA GLU A 246 -31.03 20.93 -32.96
C GLU A 246 -30.12 21.26 -34.17
N ASP A 247 -28.97 21.91 -33.96
CA ASP A 247 -27.96 22.16 -35.00
C ASP A 247 -27.28 20.89 -35.54
N TRP A 248 -27.34 19.77 -34.80
CA TRP A 248 -26.81 18.47 -35.20
C TRP A 248 -27.76 17.73 -36.15
N ALA A 249 -29.08 17.89 -35.97
CA ALA A 249 -30.10 17.18 -36.74
C ALA A 249 -30.15 17.61 -38.21
N GLU A 250 -29.87 18.89 -38.51
CA GLU A 250 -29.80 19.39 -39.90
C GLU A 250 -28.55 18.92 -40.66
N ARG A 251 -27.52 18.41 -39.95
CA ARG A 251 -26.27 17.93 -40.57
C ARG A 251 -26.25 16.42 -40.81
N SER A 252 -27.03 15.65 -40.07
CA SER A 252 -27.19 14.19 -40.23
C SER A 252 -28.18 13.76 -41.33
N GLY A 253 -28.88 14.72 -41.97
CA GLY A 253 -29.83 14.48 -43.05
C GLY A 253 -29.26 14.45 -44.47
N LYS A 254 -27.93 14.46 -44.65
CA LYS A 254 -27.29 14.30 -45.97
C LYS A 254 -26.50 12.99 -46.02
N SER A 255 -26.84 12.16 -47.01
CA SER A 255 -26.25 10.86 -47.31
C SER A 255 -24.72 10.85 -47.33
N PRO A 256 -24.07 9.71 -47.01
CA PRO A 256 -22.62 9.55 -47.14
C PRO A 256 -22.21 9.43 -48.62
N CYS A 257 -21.01 9.91 -48.94
CA CYS A 257 -20.33 9.93 -50.25
C CYS A 257 -20.47 11.24 -51.06
N SER A 258 -19.55 12.19 -50.81
CA SER A 258 -18.88 12.99 -51.85
C SER A 258 -17.65 13.71 -51.26
N PHE A 259 -16.60 12.95 -50.91
CA PHE A 259 -15.21 13.42 -51.05
C PHE A 259 -14.95 13.42 -52.57
N ASN A 260 -14.60 14.47 -53.32
CA ASN A 260 -13.86 15.73 -53.15
C ASN A 260 -14.10 16.58 -54.45
N PRO A 261 -13.35 17.66 -54.75
CA PRO A 261 -13.17 18.97 -54.10
C PRO A 261 -13.60 20.11 -55.07
N CYS A 262 -13.68 21.41 -54.68
CA CYS A 262 -13.45 22.56 -55.60
C CYS A 262 -13.55 23.94 -54.90
N ASP A 263 -12.42 24.66 -54.99
CA ASP A 263 -12.26 26.09 -55.31
C ASP A 263 -12.73 27.20 -54.36
N ASP A 264 -11.74 27.75 -53.64
CA ASP A 264 -11.68 29.14 -53.17
C ASP A 264 -11.54 30.09 -54.38
N PRO A 265 -12.43 31.08 -54.59
CA PRO A 265 -12.17 32.15 -55.53
C PRO A 265 -11.16 33.13 -54.93
N VAL A 266 -10.03 33.25 -55.63
CA VAL A 266 -8.98 34.26 -55.43
C VAL A 266 -9.59 35.66 -55.26
N ARG A 267 -9.36 36.30 -54.11
CA ARG A 267 -9.48 37.76 -53.96
C ARG A 267 -8.18 38.39 -54.49
N GLU A 268 -8.28 39.01 -55.65
CA GLU A 268 -7.26 39.86 -56.24
C GLU A 268 -7.09 41.13 -55.37
N VAL A 269 -5.90 41.30 -54.81
CA VAL A 269 -5.41 42.58 -54.27
C VAL A 269 -4.11 42.89 -54.99
N ARG A 270 -4.22 43.57 -56.13
CA ARG A 270 -3.37 44.69 -56.57
C ARG A 270 -3.88 45.29 -57.86
#